data_AF-A0A6J6NA33-F1
#
_entry.id   AF-A0A6J6NA33-F1
#
_cell.length_a   1.000
_cell.length_b   1.000
_cell.length_c   1.000
_cell.angle_alpha   90.00
_cell.angle_beta   90.00
_cell.angle_gamma   90.00
#
_symmetry.space_group_name_H-M   'P 1'
#
loop_
_entity.id
_entity.type
_entity.pdbx_description
1 polymer ?
#
loop_
_entity_poly.entity_id
_entity_poly.type
_entity_poly.pdbx_seq_one_letter_code
_entity_poly.pdbx_strand_id
1 'polypeptide(L)'
;MKVISLNIATKIVEGDWTGDEAKSGIDKRPVSGPIQLKDHHVGNDIIADRKHHGGYDQAVYAYAREDADWWESNLGMSISNGRFGENLTTSGIDVNQAVVGERWSIGSTVLEVSQPRIPCRVFAGFWNRPTLIKEFMEAGRPGTYLRIIDEGEISAGDSITVIHVPNHAITIADLYAAKNGDRTKIHEIAAVKELSVGYHEWAQNLCK
;
A
#
# COMPACT_ATOMS: atom_id res chain seq x y z
N MET A 1 7.62 -16.43 2.33
CA MET A 1 6.82 -15.24 1.93
C MET A 1 6.66 -15.27 0.42
N LYS A 2 5.50 -14.89 -0.12
CA LYS A 2 5.26 -14.88 -1.58
C LYS A 2 4.19 -13.88 -1.99
N VAL A 3 4.20 -13.50 -3.27
CA VAL A 3 3.07 -12.83 -3.93
C VAL A 3 2.06 -13.91 -4.33
N ILE A 4 0.81 -13.79 -3.88
CA ILE A 4 -0.24 -14.76 -4.22
C ILE A 4 -1.19 -14.25 -5.30
N SER A 5 -1.25 -12.93 -5.52
CA SER A 5 -2.03 -12.29 -6.58
C SER A 5 -1.34 -11.05 -7.07
N LEU A 6 -1.37 -10.85 -8.39
CA LEU A 6 -1.13 -9.55 -9.01
C LEU A 6 -2.47 -8.98 -9.42
N ASN A 7 -2.75 -7.75 -9.00
CA ASN A 7 -4.02 -7.10 -9.29
C ASN A 7 -3.80 -5.74 -9.95
N ILE A 8 -4.57 -5.47 -10.99
CA ILE A 8 -4.54 -4.18 -11.69
C ILE A 8 -5.96 -3.71 -11.96
N ALA A 9 -6.12 -2.41 -12.10
CA ALA A 9 -7.34 -1.81 -12.61
C ALA A 9 -7.23 -1.70 -14.13
N THR A 10 -8.06 -2.45 -14.85
CA THR A 10 -8.17 -2.37 -16.32
C THR A 10 -9.34 -1.50 -16.77
N LYS A 11 -10.17 -1.05 -15.82
CA LYS A 11 -11.31 -0.17 -16.05
C LYS A 11 -11.34 0.91 -14.99
N ILE A 12 -11.74 2.09 -15.42
CA ILE A 12 -12.13 3.15 -14.51
C ILE A 12 -13.54 2.85 -14.03
N VAL A 13 -13.78 2.95 -12.73
CA VAL A 13 -15.11 2.92 -12.14
C VAL A 13 -15.58 4.35 -11.85
N GLU A 14 -16.88 4.57 -12.04
CA GLU A 14 -17.55 5.85 -11.84
C GLU A 14 -18.66 5.67 -10.80
N GLY A 15 -18.93 6.70 -10.01
CA GLY A 15 -20.05 6.72 -9.08
C GLY A 15 -20.04 7.98 -8.21
N ASP A 16 -21.19 8.35 -7.64
CA ASP A 16 -21.34 9.59 -6.87
C ASP A 16 -20.34 9.73 -5.71
N TRP A 17 -19.82 8.61 -5.23
CA TRP A 17 -18.82 8.52 -4.17
C TRP A 17 -17.39 8.88 -4.58
N THR A 18 -17.09 9.02 -5.87
CA THR A 18 -15.79 9.53 -6.34
C THR A 18 -15.67 11.06 -6.15
N GLY A 19 -16.80 11.77 -5.97
CA GLY A 19 -16.87 13.25 -5.97
C GLY A 19 -16.14 13.87 -7.16
N ASP A 20 -15.36 14.93 -6.93
CA ASP A 20 -14.73 15.75 -7.99
C ASP A 20 -13.83 14.96 -8.96
N GLU A 21 -13.30 13.80 -8.53
CA GLU A 21 -12.46 12.94 -9.37
C GLU A 21 -13.27 12.25 -10.50
N ALA A 22 -14.58 12.08 -10.32
CA ALA A 22 -15.55 11.39 -11.21
C ALA A 22 -15.21 9.92 -11.58
N LYS A 23 -13.98 9.47 -11.35
CA LYS A 23 -13.34 8.29 -11.93
C LYS A 23 -12.30 7.73 -10.97
N SER A 24 -12.30 6.42 -10.73
CA SER A 24 -11.31 5.75 -9.86
C SER A 24 -10.77 4.46 -10.46
N GLY A 25 -9.48 4.17 -10.21
CA GLY A 25 -8.82 2.90 -10.52
C GLY A 25 -8.73 1.96 -9.31
N ILE A 26 -9.63 2.12 -8.33
CA ILE A 26 -9.59 1.38 -7.05
C ILE A 26 -10.04 -0.08 -7.17
N ASP A 27 -10.84 -0.41 -8.19
CA ASP A 27 -11.29 -1.78 -8.47
C ASP A 27 -10.18 -2.56 -9.18
N LYS A 28 -9.14 -2.94 -8.43
CA LYS A 28 -8.08 -3.82 -8.93
C LYS A 28 -8.55 -5.27 -8.87
N ARG A 29 -8.26 -6.03 -9.93
CA ARG A 29 -8.66 -7.43 -10.05
C ARG A 29 -7.47 -8.30 -10.43
N PRO A 30 -7.46 -9.58 -10.00
CA PRO A 30 -6.40 -10.52 -10.35
C PRO A 30 -6.20 -10.62 -11.86
N VAL A 31 -4.94 -10.66 -12.28
CA VAL A 31 -4.55 -10.92 -13.67
C VAL A 31 -3.60 -12.09 -13.78
N SER A 32 -3.58 -12.72 -14.95
CA SER A 32 -2.67 -13.81 -15.28
C SER A 32 -1.42 -13.30 -15.98
N GLY A 33 -0.31 -14.02 -15.79
CA GLY A 33 0.96 -13.72 -16.42
C GLY A 33 1.81 -12.71 -15.64
N PRO A 34 3.05 -12.48 -16.11
CA PRO A 34 3.96 -11.52 -15.51
C PRO A 34 3.48 -10.09 -15.74
N ILE A 35 3.84 -9.20 -14.82
CA ILE A 35 3.67 -7.74 -14.95
C ILE A 35 5.02 -7.07 -14.87
N GLN A 36 5.29 -6.18 -15.84
CA GLN A 36 6.44 -5.29 -15.83
C GLN A 36 6.24 -4.16 -14.81
N LEU A 37 7.23 -3.97 -13.95
CA LEU A 37 7.40 -2.82 -13.07
C LEU A 37 8.51 -1.93 -13.65
N LYS A 38 8.16 -0.68 -13.96
CA LYS A 38 9.06 0.26 -14.66
C LYS A 38 8.60 1.71 -14.47
N ASP A 39 9.52 2.67 -14.43
CA ASP A 39 9.23 4.11 -14.39
C ASP A 39 8.22 4.49 -13.28
N HIS A 40 8.36 3.84 -12.12
CA HIS A 40 7.46 4.00 -10.95
C HIS A 40 6.00 3.63 -11.23
N HIS A 41 5.80 2.65 -12.13
CA HIS A 41 4.49 2.22 -12.59
C HIS A 41 4.37 0.69 -12.65
N VAL A 42 3.15 0.21 -12.38
CA VAL A 42 2.73 -1.18 -12.56
C VAL A 42 2.15 -1.33 -13.98
N GLY A 43 2.73 -2.20 -14.80
CA GLY A 43 2.32 -2.37 -16.18
C GLY A 43 0.82 -2.65 -16.35
N ASN A 44 0.19 -1.91 -17.28
CA ASN A 44 -1.24 -1.97 -17.59
C ASN A 44 -2.20 -1.55 -16.45
N ASP A 45 -1.67 -1.03 -15.33
CA ASP A 45 -2.49 -0.56 -14.23
C ASP A 45 -3.00 0.86 -14.48
N ILE A 46 -4.31 1.08 -14.35
CA ILE A 46 -4.89 2.41 -14.49
C ILE A 46 -4.88 3.13 -13.14
N ILE A 47 -4.22 4.28 -13.10
CA ILE A 47 -4.27 5.24 -11.98
C ILE A 47 -5.03 6.48 -12.46
N ALA A 48 -6.25 6.67 -11.95
CA ALA A 48 -7.14 7.75 -12.36
C ALA A 48 -6.68 9.12 -11.80
N ASP A 49 -6.28 9.17 -10.53
CA ASP A 49 -5.76 10.37 -9.90
C ASP A 49 -4.25 10.28 -9.70
N ARG A 50 -3.49 10.77 -10.68
CA ARG A 50 -2.02 10.82 -10.60
C ARG A 50 -1.48 11.93 -9.69
N LYS A 51 -2.34 12.84 -9.20
CA LYS A 51 -1.92 13.93 -8.31
C LYS A 51 -1.75 13.43 -6.88
N HIS A 52 -2.62 12.52 -6.44
CA HIS A 52 -2.61 11.98 -5.07
C HIS A 52 -2.26 10.49 -4.99
N HIS A 53 -2.27 9.76 -6.12
CA HIS A 53 -1.92 8.34 -6.17
C HIS A 53 -0.84 8.03 -7.21
N GLY A 54 0.01 7.06 -6.90
CA GLY A 54 1.13 6.67 -7.75
C GLY A 54 2.36 7.55 -7.58
N GLY A 55 3.28 7.48 -8.54
CA GLY A 55 4.58 8.15 -8.46
C GLY A 55 5.59 7.34 -7.65
N TYR A 56 6.80 7.89 -7.49
CA TYR A 56 7.96 7.20 -6.92
C TYR A 56 7.63 6.45 -5.61
N ASP A 57 7.09 7.18 -4.63
CA ASP A 57 6.82 6.66 -3.28
C ASP A 57 5.57 5.77 -3.19
N GLN A 58 4.72 5.73 -4.20
CA GLN A 58 3.46 4.97 -4.20
C GLN A 58 3.31 4.11 -5.46
N ALA A 59 4.42 3.63 -6.01
CA ALA A 59 4.45 2.93 -7.28
C ALA A 59 3.67 1.61 -7.23
N VAL A 60 3.83 0.85 -6.15
CA VAL A 60 3.20 -0.46 -5.96
C VAL A 60 2.55 -0.51 -4.58
N TYR A 61 1.28 -0.92 -4.48
CA TYR A 61 0.62 -1.12 -3.19
C TYR A 61 0.55 -2.62 -2.84
N ALA A 62 0.99 -2.99 -1.64
CA ALA A 62 0.95 -4.35 -1.12
C ALA A 62 0.02 -4.48 0.09
N TYR A 63 -0.79 -5.55 0.10
CA TYR A 63 -1.68 -5.91 1.20
C TYR A 63 -1.56 -7.40 1.52
N ALA A 64 -1.49 -7.76 2.79
CA ALA A 64 -1.37 -9.14 3.21
C ALA A 64 -2.72 -9.86 3.15
N ARG A 65 -2.72 -11.11 2.66
CA ARG A 65 -3.91 -11.97 2.68
C ARG A 65 -4.40 -12.22 4.09
N GLU A 66 -3.47 -12.32 5.05
CA GLU A 66 -3.74 -12.49 6.47
C GLU A 66 -4.58 -11.34 7.04
N ASP A 67 -4.32 -10.09 6.60
CA ASP A 67 -5.13 -8.93 6.99
C ASP A 67 -6.49 -8.92 6.29
N ALA A 68 -6.53 -9.32 5.03
CA ALA A 68 -7.79 -9.45 4.29
C ALA A 68 -8.70 -10.51 4.93
N ASP A 69 -8.16 -11.66 5.36
CA ASP A 69 -8.91 -12.71 6.07
C ASP A 69 -9.43 -12.25 7.44
N TRP A 70 -8.65 -11.41 8.14
CA TRP A 70 -9.12 -10.74 9.35
C TRP A 70 -10.34 -9.86 9.03
N TRP A 71 -10.29 -9.06 7.96
CA TRP A 71 -11.45 -8.27 7.51
C TRP A 71 -12.63 -9.15 7.10
N GLU A 72 -12.43 -10.26 6.40
CA GLU A 72 -13.52 -11.16 6.01
C GLU A 72 -14.28 -11.65 7.24
N SER A 73 -13.53 -12.03 8.28
CA SER A 73 -14.09 -12.49 9.55
C SER A 73 -14.87 -11.40 10.28
N ASN A 74 -14.35 -10.16 10.30
CA ASN A 74 -15.00 -9.03 10.98
C ASN A 74 -16.21 -8.47 10.21
N LEU A 75 -16.21 -8.61 8.89
CA LEU A 75 -17.27 -8.08 8.03
C LEU A 75 -18.32 -9.15 7.67
N GLY A 76 -18.03 -10.43 7.90
CA GLY A 76 -18.91 -11.54 7.54
C GLY A 76 -19.11 -11.67 6.03
N MET A 77 -18.12 -11.28 5.23
CA MET A 77 -18.17 -11.35 3.78
C MET A 77 -16.83 -11.79 3.20
N SER A 78 -16.87 -12.47 2.06
CA SER A 78 -15.65 -12.80 1.32
C SER A 78 -15.09 -11.55 0.63
N ILE A 79 -13.77 -11.41 0.65
CA ILE A 79 -12.98 -10.30 0.12
C ILE A 79 -12.00 -10.89 -0.89
N SER A 80 -12.23 -10.61 -2.16
CA SER A 80 -11.32 -11.00 -3.23
C SER A 80 -9.99 -10.24 -3.14
N ASN A 81 -8.93 -10.85 -3.67
CA ASN A 81 -7.67 -10.15 -3.91
C ASN A 81 -7.89 -8.93 -4.83
N GLY A 82 -7.17 -7.84 -4.56
CA GLY A 82 -7.30 -6.54 -5.22
C GLY A 82 -8.37 -5.61 -4.62
N ARG A 83 -9.20 -6.10 -3.70
CA ARG A 83 -10.34 -5.34 -3.15
C ARG A 83 -9.92 -4.13 -2.30
N PHE A 84 -8.70 -4.13 -1.76
CA PHE A 84 -8.16 -2.96 -1.07
C PHE A 84 -7.54 -1.95 -2.03
N GLY A 85 -7.52 -2.26 -3.34
CA GLY A 85 -6.84 -1.51 -4.37
C GLY A 85 -5.35 -1.87 -4.46
N GLU A 86 -4.93 -2.98 -3.86
CA GLU A 86 -3.53 -3.42 -3.83
C GLU A 86 -3.10 -4.05 -5.15
N ASN A 87 -1.87 -3.75 -5.58
CA ASN A 87 -1.25 -4.39 -6.72
C ASN A 87 -0.73 -5.79 -6.35
N LEU A 88 -0.19 -5.95 -5.15
CA LEU A 88 0.34 -7.20 -4.65
C LEU A 88 -0.50 -7.68 -3.47
N THR A 89 -1.18 -8.81 -3.64
CA THR A 89 -1.65 -9.55 -2.48
C THR A 89 -0.54 -10.51 -2.06
N THR A 90 -0.06 -10.37 -0.82
CA THR A 90 1.08 -11.14 -0.30
C THR A 90 0.63 -12.18 0.71
N SER A 91 1.51 -13.16 1.00
CA SER A 91 1.33 -14.09 2.13
C SER A 91 2.66 -14.43 2.81
N GLY A 92 2.59 -14.60 4.13
CA GLY A 92 3.68 -14.97 5.02
C GLY A 92 4.58 -13.81 5.43
N ILE A 93 4.31 -12.58 4.96
CA ILE A 93 5.03 -11.36 5.31
C ILE A 93 4.07 -10.39 6.00
N ASP A 94 4.48 -9.84 7.14
CA ASP A 94 3.73 -8.80 7.83
C ASP A 94 4.07 -7.44 7.21
N VAL A 95 3.23 -7.01 6.27
CA VAL A 95 3.41 -5.75 5.54
C VAL A 95 3.25 -4.52 6.41
N ASN A 96 2.55 -4.62 7.54
CA ASN A 96 2.36 -3.50 8.47
C ASN A 96 3.57 -3.34 9.41
N GLN A 97 4.24 -4.44 9.75
CA GLN A 97 5.46 -4.44 10.55
C GLN A 97 6.74 -4.26 9.72
N ALA A 98 6.63 -4.17 8.39
CA ALA A 98 7.74 -3.85 7.52
C ALA A 98 8.41 -2.51 7.91
N VAL A 99 9.74 -2.49 7.92
CA VAL A 99 10.52 -1.29 8.28
C VAL A 99 10.54 -0.35 7.08
N VAL A 100 10.35 0.95 7.31
CA VAL A 100 10.48 1.96 6.24
C VAL A 100 11.88 1.87 5.62
N GLY A 101 11.98 1.79 4.30
CA GLY A 101 13.25 1.60 3.59
C GLY A 101 13.74 0.15 3.49
N GLU A 102 13.03 -0.82 4.08
CA GLU A 102 13.30 -2.25 3.86
C GLU A 102 13.14 -2.61 2.38
N ARG A 103 14.03 -3.47 1.85
CA ARG A 103 14.02 -3.87 0.44
C ARG A 103 13.68 -5.33 0.26
N TRP A 104 12.77 -5.58 -0.68
CA TRP A 104 12.26 -6.90 -1.04
C TRP A 104 12.69 -7.25 -2.46
N SER A 105 13.34 -8.40 -2.61
CA SER A 105 13.54 -9.03 -3.91
C SER A 105 12.33 -9.89 -4.24
N ILE A 106 11.72 -9.62 -5.40
CA ILE A 106 10.52 -10.32 -5.91
C ILE A 106 10.68 -10.46 -7.43
N GLY A 107 10.64 -11.69 -7.94
CA GLY A 107 10.89 -11.95 -9.36
C GLY A 107 12.27 -11.42 -9.77
N SER A 108 12.29 -10.52 -10.75
CA SER A 108 13.51 -9.80 -11.19
C SER A 108 13.63 -8.37 -10.65
N THR A 109 12.74 -7.98 -9.73
CA THR A 109 12.66 -6.63 -9.19
C THR A 109 13.25 -6.52 -7.78
N VAL A 110 13.60 -5.29 -7.42
CA VAL A 110 13.82 -4.89 -6.02
C VAL A 110 12.86 -3.76 -5.69
N LEU A 111 12.04 -3.97 -4.67
CA LEU A 111 11.06 -3.01 -4.18
C LEU A 111 11.44 -2.51 -2.79
N GLU A 112 11.18 -1.24 -2.48
CA GLU A 112 11.52 -0.65 -1.18
C GLU A 112 10.28 -0.08 -0.48
N VAL A 113 10.10 -0.45 0.79
CA VAL A 113 8.99 -0.02 1.65
C VAL A 113 9.04 1.50 1.86
N SER A 114 7.94 2.20 1.57
CA SER A 114 7.93 3.67 1.59
C SER A 114 6.99 4.27 2.64
N GLN A 115 5.70 3.90 2.63
CA GLN A 115 4.67 4.54 3.47
C GLN A 115 3.37 3.73 3.53
N PRO A 116 2.54 3.90 4.58
CA PRO A 116 1.23 3.27 4.66
C PRO A 116 0.23 3.83 3.65
N ARG A 117 -0.81 3.06 3.36
CA ARG A 117 -2.03 3.55 2.71
C ARG A 117 -2.91 4.32 3.70
N ILE A 118 -3.28 5.56 3.38
CA ILE A 118 -4.17 6.40 4.23
C ILE A 118 -5.59 6.42 3.69
N PRO A 119 -6.56 5.70 4.28
CA PRO A 119 -7.90 5.50 3.72
C PRO A 119 -8.58 6.83 3.35
N CYS A 120 -9.24 6.87 2.19
CA CYS A 120 -9.89 8.08 1.66
C CYS A 120 -11.38 7.86 1.40
N ARG A 121 -12.11 8.93 1.08
CA ARG A 121 -13.55 8.87 0.80
C ARG A 121 -13.89 7.92 -0.35
N VAL A 122 -13.06 7.89 -1.38
CA VAL A 122 -13.20 6.98 -2.54
C VAL A 122 -13.10 5.52 -2.11
N PHE A 123 -12.21 5.20 -1.17
CA PHE A 123 -12.09 3.85 -0.61
C PHE A 123 -13.35 3.43 0.15
N ALA A 124 -13.85 4.27 1.07
CA ALA A 124 -15.12 3.99 1.77
C ALA A 124 -16.31 3.87 0.81
N GLY A 125 -16.34 4.72 -0.22
CA GLY A 125 -17.34 4.70 -1.29
C GLY A 125 -17.35 3.40 -2.08
N PHE A 126 -16.18 2.94 -2.52
CA PHE A 126 -16.02 1.68 -3.27
C PHE A 126 -16.50 0.46 -2.46
N TRP A 127 -16.29 0.49 -1.15
CA TRP A 127 -16.77 -0.53 -0.23
C TRP A 127 -18.24 -0.37 0.15
N ASN A 128 -18.89 0.71 -0.29
CA ASN A 128 -20.24 1.09 0.12
C ASN A 128 -20.41 1.08 1.65
N ARG A 129 -19.38 1.55 2.37
CA ARG A 129 -19.31 1.52 3.83
C ARG A 129 -18.79 2.85 4.37
N PRO A 130 -19.68 3.80 4.70
CA PRO A 130 -19.29 5.15 5.15
C PRO A 130 -18.39 5.17 6.38
N THR A 131 -18.52 4.19 7.28
CA THR A 131 -17.73 4.07 8.51
C THR A 131 -16.34 3.47 8.28
N LEU A 132 -16.05 2.98 7.07
CA LEU A 132 -14.85 2.20 6.79
C LEU A 132 -13.56 2.97 7.06
N ILE A 133 -13.52 4.29 6.83
CA ILE A 133 -12.31 5.09 7.14
C ILE A 133 -11.96 4.95 8.61
N LYS A 134 -12.94 5.16 9.51
CA LYS A 134 -12.72 5.07 10.96
C LYS A 134 -12.30 3.67 11.36
N GLU A 135 -13.03 2.66 10.89
CA GLU A 135 -12.74 1.26 11.20
C GLU A 135 -11.35 0.82 10.68
N PHE A 136 -10.95 1.29 9.50
CA PHE A 136 -9.65 0.97 8.91
C PHE A 136 -8.49 1.69 9.64
N MET A 137 -8.72 2.90 10.15
CA MET A 137 -7.79 3.58 11.05
C MET A 137 -7.67 2.85 12.40
N GLU A 138 -8.78 2.42 12.98
CA GLU A 138 -8.82 1.67 14.25
C GLU A 138 -8.20 0.27 14.14
N ALA A 139 -8.39 -0.42 13.01
CA ALA A 139 -7.82 -1.73 12.77
C ALA A 139 -6.28 -1.72 12.69
N GLY A 140 -5.67 -0.59 12.29
CA GLY A 140 -4.21 -0.46 12.24
C GLY A 140 -3.54 -1.34 11.18
N ARG A 141 -4.27 -1.75 10.13
CA ARG A 141 -3.80 -2.68 9.07
C ARG A 141 -3.79 -2.02 7.69
N PRO A 142 -2.96 -0.98 7.47
CA PRO A 142 -3.01 -0.19 6.25
C PRO A 142 -2.41 -0.89 5.03
N GLY A 143 -1.61 -1.94 5.20
CA GLY A 143 -0.70 -2.37 4.14
C GLY A 143 0.37 -1.32 3.86
N THR A 144 1.17 -1.55 2.82
CA THR A 144 2.34 -0.71 2.54
C THR A 144 2.49 -0.39 1.05
N TYR A 145 2.89 0.84 0.76
CA TYR A 145 3.41 1.20 -0.55
C TYR A 145 4.89 0.84 -0.68
N LEU A 146 5.27 0.53 -1.91
CA LEU A 146 6.63 0.19 -2.29
C LEU A 146 7.08 1.05 -3.47
N ARG A 147 8.33 1.51 -3.42
CA ARG A 147 9.08 2.09 -4.54
C ARG A 147 9.65 0.97 -5.40
N ILE A 148 9.85 1.27 -6.68
CA ILE A 148 10.63 0.42 -7.59
C ILE A 148 12.08 0.91 -7.53
N ILE A 149 12.98 0.09 -7.00
CA ILE A 149 14.42 0.37 -6.95
C ILE A 149 15.09 -0.22 -8.19
N ASP A 150 14.84 -1.50 -8.44
CA ASP A 150 15.28 -2.18 -9.65
C ASP A 150 14.03 -2.60 -10.46
N GLU A 151 13.97 -2.11 -11.70
CA GLU A 151 12.91 -2.45 -12.65
C GLU A 151 13.01 -3.92 -13.09
N GLY A 152 11.88 -4.48 -13.49
CA GLY A 152 11.82 -5.87 -13.92
C GLY A 152 10.40 -6.39 -13.92
N GLU A 153 10.27 -7.70 -14.02
CA GLU A 153 9.00 -8.40 -14.04
C GLU A 153 8.77 -9.19 -12.75
N ILE A 154 7.49 -9.25 -12.35
CA ILE A 154 6.98 -10.06 -11.25
C ILE A 154 5.82 -10.93 -11.73
N SER A 155 5.64 -12.09 -11.10
CA SER A 155 4.54 -13.02 -11.34
C SER A 155 3.86 -13.41 -10.03
N ALA A 156 2.57 -13.77 -10.10
CA ALA A 156 1.93 -14.45 -8.99
C ALA A 156 2.65 -15.79 -8.73
N GLY A 157 2.96 -16.07 -7.46
CA GLY A 157 3.76 -17.20 -7.02
C GLY A 157 5.22 -16.85 -6.70
N ASP A 158 5.71 -15.68 -7.12
CA ASP A 158 7.08 -15.26 -6.83
C ASP A 158 7.33 -15.17 -5.32
N SER A 159 8.51 -15.67 -4.92
CA SER A 159 8.96 -15.56 -3.52
C SER A 159 9.29 -14.11 -3.20
N ILE A 160 8.99 -13.71 -1.97
CA ILE A 160 9.41 -12.43 -1.42
C ILE A 160 10.59 -12.71 -0.50
N THR A 161 11.73 -12.07 -0.75
CA THR A 161 12.90 -12.15 0.11
C THR A 161 13.28 -10.76 0.59
N VAL A 162 13.33 -10.56 1.91
CA VAL A 162 13.86 -9.33 2.49
C VAL A 162 15.37 -9.36 2.36
N ILE A 163 15.93 -8.45 1.56
CA ILE A 163 17.36 -8.40 1.24
C ILE A 163 18.11 -7.26 1.95
N HIS A 164 17.38 -6.28 2.48
CA HIS A 164 17.95 -5.17 3.23
C HIS A 164 16.94 -4.62 4.23
N VAL A 165 17.40 -4.30 5.44
CA VAL A 165 16.63 -3.58 6.46
C VAL A 165 17.51 -2.41 6.95
N PRO A 166 17.02 -1.15 6.93
CA PRO A 166 17.75 0.00 7.45
C PRO A 166 18.01 -0.11 8.96
N ASN A 167 18.99 0.65 9.46
CA ASN A 167 19.36 0.67 10.88
C ASN A 167 18.46 1.61 11.72
N HIS A 168 17.15 1.36 11.69
CA HIS A 168 16.14 1.95 12.56
C HIS A 168 14.96 0.97 12.73
N ALA A 169 14.06 1.24 13.67
CA ALA A 169 12.93 0.35 13.97
C ALA A 169 11.55 0.89 13.56
N ILE A 170 11.50 2.02 12.84
CA ILE A 170 10.22 2.63 12.41
C ILE A 170 9.55 1.77 11.34
N THR A 171 8.35 1.30 11.66
CA THR A 171 7.52 0.47 10.78
C THR A 171 6.42 1.26 10.09
N ILE A 172 5.75 0.62 9.14
CA ILE A 172 4.54 1.12 8.50
C ILE A 172 3.41 1.34 9.51
N ALA A 173 3.25 0.44 10.49
CA ALA A 173 2.30 0.59 11.58
C ALA A 173 2.61 1.83 12.45
N ASP A 174 3.88 2.12 12.72
CA ASP A 174 4.27 3.33 13.47
C ASP A 174 3.89 4.61 12.73
N LEU A 175 4.19 4.68 11.42
CA LEU A 175 3.79 5.83 10.58
C LEU A 175 2.27 6.00 10.56
N TYR A 176 1.54 4.88 10.48
CA TYR A 176 0.08 4.90 10.43
C TYR A 176 -0.54 5.32 11.75
N ALA A 177 -0.05 4.79 12.88
CA ALA A 177 -0.46 5.20 14.22
C ALA A 177 -0.21 6.69 14.44
N ALA A 178 0.93 7.21 13.96
CA ALA A 178 1.20 8.64 14.01
C ALA A 178 0.27 9.48 13.13
N LYS A 179 -0.14 8.99 11.96
CA LYS A 179 -1.22 9.62 11.19
C LYS A 179 -2.57 9.56 11.91
N ASN A 180 -2.78 8.57 12.78
CA ASN A 180 -3.94 8.45 13.66
C ASN A 180 -3.82 9.25 14.99
N GLY A 181 -2.75 10.03 15.16
CA GLY A 181 -2.58 10.93 16.31
C GLY A 181 -1.63 10.44 17.40
N ASP A 182 -1.09 9.22 17.30
CA ASP A 182 -0.08 8.74 18.24
C ASP A 182 1.27 9.42 17.98
N ARG A 183 1.71 10.28 18.91
CA ARG A 183 2.97 11.03 18.76
C ARG A 183 4.16 10.40 19.47
N THR A 184 4.00 9.22 20.07
CA THR A 184 5.03 8.58 20.91
C THR A 184 6.38 8.43 20.20
N LYS A 185 6.38 8.11 18.91
CA LYS A 185 7.58 7.91 18.08
C LYS A 185 7.92 9.07 17.14
N ILE A 186 7.31 10.26 17.29
CA ILE A 186 7.40 11.30 16.25
C ILE A 186 8.83 11.78 15.95
N HIS A 187 9.69 11.86 16.98
CA HIS A 187 11.09 12.23 16.81
C HIS A 187 11.91 11.16 16.10
N GLU A 188 11.65 9.88 16.38
CA GLU A 188 12.30 8.75 15.71
C GLU A 188 11.86 8.69 14.23
N ILE A 189 10.56 8.91 13.97
CA ILE A 189 10.02 9.02 12.62
C ILE A 189 10.70 10.17 11.87
N ALA A 190 10.81 11.36 12.47
CA ALA A 190 11.44 12.52 11.82
C ALA A 190 12.92 12.31 11.47
N ALA A 191 13.60 11.34 12.11
CA ALA A 191 14.99 11.00 11.83
C ALA A 191 15.17 9.97 10.69
N VAL A 192 14.08 9.35 10.21
CA VAL A 192 14.13 8.36 9.11
C VAL A 192 14.41 9.07 7.78
N LYS A 193 15.45 8.62 7.08
CA LYS A 193 15.93 9.23 5.82
C LYS A 193 15.16 8.71 4.61
N GLU A 194 14.62 7.51 4.73
CA GLU A 194 13.93 6.75 3.70
C GLU A 194 12.45 7.15 3.58
N LEU A 195 11.97 8.10 4.40
CA LEU A 195 10.61 8.64 4.26
C LEU A 195 10.43 9.36 2.94
N SER A 196 9.21 9.31 2.39
CA SER A 196 8.83 10.22 1.33
C SER A 196 8.91 11.67 1.80
N VAL A 197 9.13 12.60 0.87
CA VAL A 197 9.29 14.04 1.19
C VAL A 197 8.11 14.54 2.02
N GLY A 198 6.88 14.19 1.64
CA GLY A 198 5.68 14.60 2.36
C GLY A 198 5.59 14.03 3.79
N TYR A 199 6.08 12.81 4.04
CA TYR A 199 6.15 12.27 5.41
C TYR A 199 7.26 12.92 6.22
N HIS A 200 8.40 13.20 5.60
CA HIS A 200 9.52 13.86 6.28
C HIS A 200 9.12 15.27 6.73
N GLU A 201 8.57 16.09 5.84
CA GLU A 201 8.09 17.44 6.17
C GLU A 201 7.00 17.43 7.25
N TRP A 202 6.06 16.49 7.13
CA TRP A 202 4.99 16.31 8.11
C TRP A 202 5.52 15.97 9.50
N ALA A 203 6.44 15.01 9.61
CA ALA A 203 7.01 14.60 10.88
C ALA A 203 7.87 15.71 11.51
N GLN A 204 8.67 16.41 10.71
CA GLN A 204 9.47 17.55 11.16
C GLN A 204 8.60 18.68 11.71
N ASN A 205 7.46 18.98 11.08
CA ASN A 205 6.54 20.00 11.56
C ASN A 205 5.87 19.64 12.90
N LEU A 206 5.71 18.35 13.20
CA LEU A 206 5.14 17.90 14.47
C LEU A 206 6.17 17.80 15.60
N CYS A 207 7.47 17.87 15.29
CA CYS A 207 8.54 17.92 16.28
C CYS A 207 8.80 19.35 16.80
N LYS A 208 8.19 20.36 16.18
CA LYS A 208 8.27 21.77 16.58
C LYS A 208 7.27 22.06 17.69
#